data_AF-A0A1J8Q4J4-F1
#
_entry.id   AF-A0A1J8Q4J4-F1
#
_cell.length_a   1.000
_cell.length_b   1.000
_cell.length_c   1.000
_cell.angle_alpha   90.00
_cell.angle_beta   90.00
_cell.angle_gamma   90.00
#
_symmetry.space_group_name_H-M   'P 1'
#
loop_
_entity.id
_entity.type
_entity.pdbx_description
1 polymer ?
#
loop_
_entity_poly.entity_id
_entity_poly.type
_entity_poly.pdbx_seq_one_letter_code
_entity_poly.pdbx_strand_id
1 'polypeptide(L)'
;MHNLVSDTLAALISSNGGTPSNELQDHTERVIVHLRDPYFRVMLTQFASKDWSEVLEEGLLPLRERLAIAFQACTHGDVEGLIIAGLTPTGMNILQGYVDRTGDVQTAAILGAHASPAKFVDARAERWLETNRDLLDGFKLFHHRVEFDIERGQIFQDAVQNGDLSLFEWAPRQILIRCNYCSKPMNHVLDGVQKGRPTVYPHCSRALLRCSVRLMTLSIVPDGTREAELSHSHTAYQDEMHNLVSCTLAALIPSAGGTPSNELRDHTKRVIVRLRDPYFRVMLIKLASKDWSEVLEEELFPLREHTIDEAIVICQTCRHGGHASHILDWFFDEDSARSHGMCPVEDCDGL
;
A
#
# COMPACT_ATOMS: atom_id res chain seq x y z
N MET A 1 -11.43 13.58 -53.59
CA MET A 1 -11.33 13.49 -52.11
C MET A 1 -10.09 12.71 -51.67
N HIS A 2 -9.85 11.47 -52.14
CA HIS A 2 -8.64 10.71 -51.76
C HIS A 2 -7.31 11.43 -52.02
N ASN A 3 -7.13 12.09 -53.18
CA ASN A 3 -5.91 12.85 -53.47
C ASN A 3 -5.74 14.03 -52.51
N LEU A 4 -6.83 14.74 -52.17
CA LEU A 4 -6.81 15.86 -51.24
C LEU A 4 -6.42 15.42 -49.81
N VAL A 5 -6.96 14.28 -49.34
CA VAL A 5 -6.59 13.70 -48.03
C VAL A 5 -5.14 13.23 -48.04
N SER A 6 -4.68 12.62 -49.14
CA SER A 6 -3.30 12.17 -49.29
C SER A 6 -2.30 13.33 -49.29
N ASP A 7 -2.62 14.42 -49.98
CA ASP A 7 -1.77 15.62 -50.04
C ASP A 7 -1.71 16.32 -48.67
N THR A 8 -2.84 16.37 -47.96
CA THR A 8 -2.92 16.94 -46.60
C THR A 8 -2.15 16.08 -45.58
N LEU A 9 -2.29 14.75 -45.65
CA LEU A 9 -1.52 13.83 -44.82
C LEU A 9 -0.01 13.91 -45.11
N ALA A 10 0.39 14.00 -46.38
CA ALA A 10 1.80 14.14 -46.75
C ALA A 10 2.41 15.45 -46.20
N ALA A 11 1.64 16.55 -46.19
CA ALA A 11 2.06 17.81 -45.59
C ALA A 11 2.24 17.71 -44.07
N LEU A 12 1.29 17.05 -43.37
CA LEU A 12 1.35 16.85 -41.91
C LEU A 12 2.46 15.88 -41.48
N ILE A 13 2.74 14.85 -42.28
CA ILE A 13 3.83 13.89 -42.02
C ILE A 13 5.20 14.56 -42.25
N SER A 14 5.30 15.45 -43.25
CA SER A 14 6.54 16.16 -43.57
C SER A 14 6.91 17.24 -42.53
N SER A 15 5.93 17.74 -41.77
CA SER A 15 6.18 18.53 -40.57
C SER A 15 6.64 17.64 -39.42
N ASN A 16 7.90 17.18 -39.46
CA ASN A 16 8.57 16.33 -38.47
C ASN A 16 8.37 16.83 -37.01
N GLY A 17 7.34 16.33 -36.32
CA GLY A 17 7.16 16.42 -34.86
C GLY A 17 6.84 17.80 -34.27
N GLY A 18 7.08 18.90 -34.98
CA GLY A 18 6.72 20.26 -34.58
C GLY A 18 5.21 20.52 -34.63
N THR A 19 4.75 21.55 -33.91
CA THR A 19 3.39 22.07 -34.06
C THR A 19 3.18 22.49 -35.52
N PRO A 20 2.12 22.00 -36.20
CA PRO A 20 1.82 22.45 -37.56
C PRO A 20 1.62 23.97 -37.57
N SER A 21 1.98 24.64 -38.67
CA SER A 21 1.72 26.08 -38.79
C SER A 21 0.22 26.35 -38.66
N ASN A 22 -0.17 27.48 -38.05
CA ASN A 22 -1.59 27.84 -37.89
C ASN A 22 -2.37 27.78 -39.22
N GLU A 23 -1.72 28.10 -40.35
CA GLU A 23 -2.32 28.01 -41.68
C GLU A 23 -2.60 26.56 -42.13
N LEU A 24 -1.71 25.62 -41.78
CA LEU A 24 -1.88 24.20 -42.07
C LEU A 24 -2.95 23.58 -41.15
N GLN A 25 -3.03 24.04 -39.91
CA GLN A 25 -4.08 23.65 -38.97
C GLN A 25 -5.46 24.11 -39.45
N ASP A 26 -5.62 25.40 -39.79
CA ASP A 26 -6.85 25.95 -40.35
C ASP A 26 -7.27 25.25 -41.66
N HIS A 27 -6.29 24.91 -42.50
CA HIS A 27 -6.56 24.16 -43.73
C HIS A 27 -7.07 22.75 -43.42
N THR A 28 -6.42 22.05 -42.49
CA THR A 28 -6.78 20.68 -42.11
C THR A 28 -8.16 20.64 -41.45
N GLU A 29 -8.48 21.58 -40.57
CA GLU A 29 -9.81 21.71 -39.94
C GLU A 29 -10.91 21.92 -40.99
N ARG A 30 -10.68 22.79 -41.98
CA ARG A 30 -11.62 22.99 -43.09
C ARG A 30 -11.81 21.72 -43.91
N VAL A 31 -10.76 20.94 -44.14
CA VAL A 31 -10.84 19.66 -44.87
C VAL A 31 -11.63 18.63 -44.07
N ILE A 32 -11.39 18.52 -42.75
CA ILE A 32 -12.05 17.55 -41.85
C ILE A 32 -13.57 17.67 -41.89
N VAL A 33 -14.12 18.89 -41.86
CA VAL A 33 -15.59 19.14 -41.86
C VAL A 33 -16.26 18.62 -43.14
N HIS A 34 -15.53 18.56 -44.25
CA HIS A 34 -16.08 18.15 -45.56
C HIS A 34 -15.90 16.67 -45.87
N LEU A 35 -15.19 15.93 -45.00
CA LEU A 35 -15.01 14.50 -45.17
C LEU A 35 -16.27 13.75 -44.74
N ARG A 36 -16.68 12.78 -45.55
CA ARG A 36 -17.83 11.91 -45.25
C ARG A 36 -17.42 10.60 -44.60
N ASP A 37 -16.16 10.22 -44.78
CA ASP A 37 -15.60 8.99 -44.25
C ASP A 37 -15.08 9.26 -42.82
N PRO A 38 -15.62 8.57 -41.80
CA PRO A 38 -15.22 8.79 -40.41
C PRO A 38 -13.76 8.41 -40.13
N TYR A 39 -13.18 7.46 -40.87
CA TYR A 39 -11.79 7.04 -40.68
C TYR A 39 -10.80 8.11 -41.16
N PHE A 40 -11.08 8.75 -42.30
CA PHE A 40 -10.24 9.86 -42.77
C PHE A 40 -10.37 11.10 -41.89
N ARG A 41 -11.55 11.35 -41.32
CA ARG A 41 -11.75 12.42 -40.33
C ARG A 41 -10.90 12.18 -39.09
N VAL A 42 -11.03 11.01 -38.49
CA VAL A 42 -10.29 10.62 -37.28
C VAL A 42 -8.78 10.65 -37.50
N MET A 43 -8.28 10.15 -38.64
CA MET A 43 -6.87 10.19 -38.95
C MET A 43 -6.35 11.64 -39.03
N LEU A 44 -7.03 12.52 -39.78
CA LEU A 44 -6.62 13.92 -39.91
C LEU A 44 -6.78 14.73 -38.63
N THR A 45 -7.84 14.49 -37.85
CA THR A 45 -8.01 15.07 -36.52
C THR A 45 -6.84 14.70 -35.62
N GLN A 46 -6.47 13.42 -35.55
CA GLN A 46 -5.34 12.99 -34.72
C GLN A 46 -4.00 13.59 -35.14
N PHE A 47 -3.76 13.74 -36.45
CA PHE A 47 -2.54 14.38 -36.95
C PHE A 47 -2.53 15.90 -36.72
N ALA A 48 -3.69 16.55 -36.68
CA ALA A 48 -3.81 18.00 -36.48
C ALA A 48 -3.78 18.40 -35.00
N SER A 49 -4.64 17.83 -34.17
CA SER A 49 -4.79 18.21 -32.75
C SER A 49 -3.89 17.41 -31.81
N LYS A 50 -3.46 16.20 -32.22
CA LYS A 50 -2.78 15.21 -31.36
C LYS A 50 -3.59 14.86 -30.10
N ASP A 51 -4.85 15.24 -30.05
CA ASP A 51 -5.77 15.00 -28.94
C ASP A 51 -6.72 13.88 -29.31
N TRP A 52 -6.63 12.78 -28.58
CA TRP A 52 -7.49 11.62 -28.78
C TRP A 52 -8.94 11.91 -28.34
N SER A 53 -9.21 12.95 -27.55
CA SER A 53 -10.56 13.28 -27.08
C SER A 53 -11.49 13.58 -28.26
N GLU A 54 -11.05 14.39 -29.22
CA GLU A 54 -11.81 14.73 -30.43
C GLU A 54 -12.05 13.51 -31.32
N VAL A 55 -11.11 12.55 -31.32
CA VAL A 55 -11.24 11.28 -32.05
C VAL A 55 -12.30 10.37 -31.42
N LEU A 56 -12.40 10.36 -30.09
CA LEU A 56 -13.35 9.54 -29.34
C LEU A 56 -14.78 10.08 -29.40
N GLU A 57 -14.94 11.39 -29.58
CA GLU A 57 -16.23 12.06 -29.77
C GLU A 57 -16.84 11.85 -31.17
N GLU A 58 -16.11 11.24 -32.11
CA GLU A 58 -16.61 10.98 -33.47
C GLU A 58 -17.78 9.97 -33.44
N GLY A 59 -19.00 10.50 -33.52
CA GLY A 59 -20.24 9.72 -33.43
C GLY A 59 -20.49 8.79 -34.62
N LEU A 60 -19.83 9.01 -35.77
CA LEU A 60 -19.98 8.17 -36.96
C LEU A 60 -19.06 6.95 -36.96
N LEU A 61 -18.09 6.85 -36.05
CA LEU A 61 -17.28 5.65 -35.88
C LEU A 61 -18.07 4.55 -35.14
N PRO A 62 -18.09 3.31 -35.66
CA PRO A 62 -18.56 2.15 -34.91
C PRO A 62 -17.94 2.06 -33.51
N LEU A 63 -18.78 1.73 -32.52
CA LEU A 63 -18.34 1.64 -31.12
C LEU A 63 -17.10 0.74 -30.93
N ARG A 64 -17.03 -0.38 -31.65
CA ARG A 64 -15.89 -1.31 -31.62
C ARG A 64 -14.56 -0.62 -31.97
N GLU A 65 -14.59 0.30 -32.94
CA GLU A 65 -13.40 0.97 -33.42
C GLU A 65 -13.01 2.13 -32.52
N ARG A 66 -14.00 2.87 -31.99
CA ARG A 66 -13.73 3.87 -30.94
C ARG A 66 -13.12 3.24 -29.70
N LEU A 67 -13.60 2.06 -29.29
CA LEU A 67 -13.01 1.30 -28.19
C LEU A 67 -11.59 0.83 -28.51
N ALA A 68 -11.33 0.36 -29.73
CA ALA A 68 -9.98 -0.03 -30.15
C ALA A 68 -9.01 1.17 -30.18
N ILE A 69 -9.47 2.33 -30.64
CA ILE A 69 -8.70 3.57 -30.65
C ILE A 69 -8.48 4.08 -29.22
N ALA A 70 -9.51 4.09 -28.37
CA ALA A 70 -9.40 4.43 -26.95
C ALA A 70 -8.36 3.53 -26.26
N PHE A 71 -8.43 2.23 -26.52
CA PHE A 71 -7.49 1.27 -25.98
C PHE A 71 -6.05 1.59 -26.42
N GLN A 72 -5.84 1.89 -27.70
CA GLN A 72 -4.52 2.25 -28.22
C GLN A 72 -4.03 3.60 -27.67
N ALA A 73 -4.91 4.57 -27.47
CA ALA A 73 -4.59 5.86 -26.86
C ALA A 73 -4.18 5.69 -25.39
N CYS A 74 -4.94 4.93 -24.60
CA CYS A 74 -4.69 4.72 -23.18
C CYS A 74 -3.47 3.82 -22.89
N THR A 75 -2.97 3.06 -23.87
CA THR A 75 -1.73 2.28 -23.72
C THR A 75 -0.48 3.12 -23.50
N HIS A 76 -0.56 4.44 -23.63
CA HIS A 76 0.50 5.37 -23.22
C HIS A 76 0.57 5.56 -21.70
N GLY A 77 0.07 4.58 -20.93
CA GLY A 77 0.12 4.43 -19.46
C GLY A 77 -0.84 5.33 -18.68
N ASP A 78 -1.90 5.81 -19.32
CA ASP A 78 -3.00 6.47 -18.60
C ASP A 78 -3.80 5.42 -17.81
N VAL A 79 -3.89 5.58 -16.49
CA VAL A 79 -4.57 4.63 -15.60
C VAL A 79 -6.05 4.50 -15.92
N GLU A 80 -6.68 5.52 -16.50
CA GLU A 80 -8.07 5.44 -16.96
C GLU A 80 -8.28 4.33 -18.00
N GLY A 81 -7.21 3.96 -18.73
CA GLY A 81 -7.20 2.82 -19.63
C GLY A 81 -7.53 1.48 -18.99
N LEU A 82 -7.38 1.35 -17.66
CA LEU A 82 -7.77 0.15 -16.92
C LEU A 82 -9.28 -0.10 -16.94
N ILE A 83 -10.11 0.93 -17.14
CA ILE A 83 -11.56 0.76 -17.27
C ILE A 83 -11.89 -0.14 -18.47
N ILE A 84 -11.12 -0.02 -19.54
CA ILE A 84 -11.32 -0.79 -20.77
C ILE A 84 -10.51 -2.08 -20.75
N ALA A 85 -9.24 -2.01 -20.33
CA ALA A 85 -8.34 -3.15 -20.33
C ALA A 85 -8.61 -4.15 -19.21
N GLY A 86 -9.22 -3.70 -18.12
CA GLY A 86 -9.28 -4.41 -16.85
C GLY A 86 -7.89 -4.69 -16.29
N LEU A 87 -7.85 -5.36 -15.15
CA LEU A 87 -6.63 -5.94 -14.59
C LEU A 87 -6.29 -7.24 -15.33
N THR A 88 -5.85 -7.11 -16.58
CA THR A 88 -5.40 -8.18 -17.48
C THR A 88 -3.93 -7.99 -17.84
N PRO A 89 -3.23 -8.93 -18.53
CA PRO A 89 -1.85 -8.71 -18.95
C PRO A 89 -1.63 -7.41 -19.74
N THR A 90 -2.63 -6.97 -20.51
CA THR A 90 -2.58 -5.67 -21.19
C THR A 90 -2.78 -4.51 -20.23
N GLY A 91 -3.70 -4.61 -19.27
CA GLY A 91 -3.83 -3.63 -18.19
C GLY A 91 -2.55 -3.48 -17.35
N MET A 92 -1.81 -4.57 -17.14
CA MET A 92 -0.50 -4.51 -16.48
C MET A 92 0.53 -3.71 -17.29
N ASN A 93 0.43 -3.68 -18.63
CA ASN A 93 1.27 -2.80 -19.45
C ASN A 93 0.91 -1.32 -19.26
N ILE A 94 -0.38 -1.02 -19.10
CA ILE A 94 -0.86 0.34 -18.78
C ILE A 94 -0.30 0.76 -17.41
N LEU A 95 -0.39 -0.10 -16.40
CA LEU A 95 0.18 0.15 -15.07
C LEU A 95 1.69 0.37 -15.12
N GLN A 96 2.43 -0.43 -15.89
CA GLN A 96 3.87 -0.20 -16.07
C GLN A 96 4.14 1.18 -16.67
N GLY A 97 3.43 1.56 -17.73
CA GLY A 97 3.56 2.88 -18.34
C GLY A 97 3.19 4.02 -17.39
N TYR A 98 2.19 3.81 -16.51
CA TYR A 98 1.84 4.76 -15.46
C TYR A 98 2.99 4.95 -14.47
N VAL A 99 3.52 3.85 -13.92
CA VAL A 99 4.68 3.86 -13.00
C VAL A 99 5.88 4.54 -13.65
N ASP A 100 6.17 4.24 -14.93
CA ASP A 100 7.31 4.83 -15.64
C ASP A 100 7.20 6.36 -15.78
N ARG A 101 5.97 6.92 -15.77
CA ARG A 101 5.75 8.37 -15.87
C ARG A 101 5.62 9.05 -14.52
N THR A 102 4.95 8.44 -13.56
CA THR A 102 4.59 9.09 -12.29
C THR A 102 5.53 8.69 -11.15
N GLY A 103 6.19 7.53 -11.25
CA GLY A 103 6.90 6.89 -10.16
C GLY A 103 5.97 6.31 -9.07
N ASP A 104 4.65 6.35 -9.27
CA ASP A 104 3.67 5.88 -8.29
C ASP A 104 3.56 4.35 -8.32
N VAL A 105 4.49 3.72 -7.61
CA VAL A 105 4.57 2.27 -7.44
C VAL A 105 3.51 1.73 -6.49
N GLN A 106 2.97 2.57 -5.58
CA GLN A 106 2.00 2.15 -4.58
C GLN A 106 0.67 1.79 -5.23
N THR A 107 0.16 2.65 -6.13
CA THR A 107 -1.05 2.35 -6.92
C THR A 107 -0.88 1.07 -7.73
N ALA A 108 0.28 0.87 -8.36
CA ALA A 108 0.56 -0.33 -9.15
C ALA A 108 0.67 -1.60 -8.29
N ALA A 109 1.23 -1.52 -7.08
CA ALA A 109 1.31 -2.64 -6.14
C ALA A 109 -0.08 -3.05 -5.63
N ILE A 110 -0.94 -2.09 -5.28
CA ILE A 110 -2.31 -2.34 -4.82
C ILE A 110 -3.13 -3.00 -5.93
N LEU A 111 -3.15 -2.40 -7.13
CA LEU A 111 -3.89 -2.94 -8.26
C LEU A 111 -3.33 -4.29 -8.73
N GLY A 112 -2.00 -4.46 -8.68
CA GLY A 112 -1.32 -5.70 -9.00
C GLY A 112 -1.69 -6.86 -8.08
N ALA A 113 -1.94 -6.60 -6.79
CA ALA A 113 -2.34 -7.62 -5.80
C ALA A 113 -3.70 -8.27 -6.14
N HIS A 114 -4.62 -7.53 -6.77
CA HIS A 114 -5.91 -8.06 -7.24
C HIS A 114 -5.84 -8.84 -8.56
N ALA A 115 -4.67 -8.86 -9.20
CA ALA A 115 -4.45 -9.54 -10.48
C ALA A 115 -3.53 -10.76 -10.31
N SER A 116 -2.37 -10.56 -9.69
CA SER A 116 -1.30 -11.57 -9.57
C SER A 116 -1.08 -11.99 -8.12
N PRO A 117 -0.95 -13.31 -7.83
CA PRO A 117 -0.97 -14.43 -8.76
C PRO A 117 -2.37 -15.02 -9.02
N ALA A 118 -3.42 -14.49 -8.38
CA ALA A 118 -4.75 -15.11 -8.35
C ALA A 118 -5.41 -15.29 -9.72
N LYS A 119 -5.32 -14.31 -10.62
CA LYS A 119 -5.91 -14.38 -11.97
C LYS A 119 -4.89 -14.85 -13.01
N PHE A 120 -3.66 -14.36 -12.90
CA PHE A 120 -2.52 -14.75 -13.71
C PHE A 120 -1.23 -14.32 -13.01
N VAL A 121 -0.11 -14.94 -13.37
CA VAL A 121 1.19 -14.59 -12.79
C VAL A 121 1.87 -13.51 -13.64
N ASP A 122 2.26 -12.42 -12.99
CA ASP A 122 3.07 -11.35 -13.59
C ASP A 122 4.17 -10.91 -12.62
N ALA A 123 5.43 -11.00 -13.07
CA ALA A 123 6.61 -10.67 -12.27
C ALA A 123 6.70 -9.17 -11.92
N ARG A 124 6.06 -8.29 -12.70
CA ARG A 124 6.04 -6.85 -12.39
C ARG A 124 5.25 -6.55 -11.13
N ALA A 125 4.15 -7.27 -10.90
CA ALA A 125 3.34 -7.10 -9.70
C ALA A 125 4.15 -7.40 -8.42
N GLU A 126 4.97 -8.46 -8.46
CA GLU A 126 5.88 -8.80 -7.36
C GLU A 126 6.97 -7.74 -7.19
N ARG A 127 7.53 -7.23 -8.28
CA ARG A 127 8.51 -6.14 -8.21
C ARG A 127 7.94 -4.86 -7.62
N TRP A 128 6.74 -4.45 -8.03
CA TRP A 128 6.07 -3.27 -7.50
C TRP A 128 5.74 -3.44 -6.01
N LEU A 129 5.31 -4.64 -5.60
CA LEU A 129 5.11 -4.99 -4.21
C LEU A 129 6.37 -4.77 -3.37
N GLU A 130 7.49 -5.39 -3.76
CA GLU A 130 8.75 -5.26 -3.01
C GLU A 130 9.24 -3.82 -2.99
N THR A 131 9.15 -3.10 -4.12
CA THR A 131 9.53 -1.68 -4.18
C THR A 131 8.65 -0.81 -3.29
N ASN A 132 7.35 -1.10 -3.19
CA ASN A 132 6.43 -0.41 -2.29
C ASN A 132 6.75 -0.71 -0.81
N ARG A 133 7.10 -1.95 -0.48
CA ARG A 133 7.56 -2.32 0.87
C ARG A 133 8.82 -1.56 1.26
N ASP A 134 9.82 -1.54 0.37
CA ASP A 134 11.07 -0.79 0.56
C ASP A 134 10.80 0.71 0.76
N LEU A 135 9.88 1.29 -0.01
CA LEU A 135 9.46 2.69 0.12
C LEU A 135 8.83 2.98 1.48
N LEU A 136 7.86 2.16 1.89
CA LEU A 136 7.16 2.30 3.17
C LEU A 136 8.11 2.08 4.35
N ASP A 137 9.01 1.09 4.27
CA ASP A 137 10.03 0.84 5.29
C ASP A 137 11.04 1.99 5.38
N GLY A 138 11.46 2.54 4.22
CA GLY A 138 12.34 3.71 4.15
C GLY A 138 11.73 4.94 4.81
N PHE A 139 10.40 5.10 4.71
CA PHE A 139 9.65 6.15 5.40
C PHE A 139 9.24 5.79 6.83
N LYS A 140 9.62 4.61 7.33
CA LYS A 140 9.24 4.08 8.64
C LYS A 140 7.71 3.93 8.81
N LEU A 141 6.98 3.79 7.72
CA LEU A 141 5.54 3.54 7.66
C LEU A 141 5.23 2.05 7.80
N PHE A 142 5.80 1.41 8.82
CA PHE A 142 5.73 -0.03 9.02
C PHE A 142 4.29 -0.54 9.17
N HIS A 143 3.44 0.22 9.84
CA HIS A 143 2.04 -0.14 10.06
C HIS A 143 1.26 -0.22 8.74
N HIS A 144 1.43 0.77 7.86
CA HIS A 144 0.81 0.77 6.53
C HIS A 144 1.32 -0.38 5.66
N ARG A 145 2.61 -0.72 5.75
CA ARG A 145 3.16 -1.89 5.05
C ARG A 145 2.51 -3.18 5.56
N VAL A 146 2.39 -3.33 6.87
CA VAL A 146 1.78 -4.53 7.49
C VAL A 146 0.30 -4.64 7.14
N GLU A 147 -0.45 -3.54 7.21
CA GLU A 147 -1.85 -3.46 6.78
C GLU A 147 -2.01 -3.85 5.31
N PHE A 148 -1.18 -3.25 4.47
CA PHE A 148 -0.69 -3.73 3.18
C PHE A 148 -0.80 -5.26 2.96
N ASP A 149 0.11 -5.92 3.66
CA ASP A 149 0.34 -7.35 3.57
C ASP A 149 -0.83 -8.18 4.11
N ILE A 150 -1.55 -7.68 5.12
CA ILE A 150 -2.74 -8.33 5.69
C ILE A 150 -3.88 -8.34 4.68
N GLU A 151 -4.23 -7.20 4.11
CA GLU A 151 -5.30 -7.07 3.10
C GLU A 151 -4.99 -7.93 1.88
N ARG A 152 -3.75 -7.89 1.38
CA ARG A 152 -3.29 -8.78 0.31
C ARG A 152 -3.42 -10.26 0.68
N GLY A 153 -3.09 -10.62 1.92
CA GLY A 153 -3.28 -11.96 2.45
C GLY A 153 -4.74 -12.41 2.44
N GLN A 154 -5.68 -11.52 2.77
CA GLN A 154 -7.12 -11.78 2.72
C GLN A 154 -7.60 -12.01 1.28
N ILE A 155 -7.18 -11.17 0.33
CA ILE A 155 -7.48 -11.34 -1.10
C ILE A 155 -7.06 -12.74 -1.59
N PHE A 156 -5.89 -13.21 -1.15
CA PHE A 156 -5.40 -14.54 -1.53
C PHE A 156 -6.17 -15.66 -0.84
N GLN A 157 -6.54 -15.50 0.43
CA GLN A 157 -7.39 -16.47 1.12
C GLN A 157 -8.74 -16.63 0.42
N ASP A 158 -9.36 -15.53 0.00
CA ASP A 158 -10.61 -15.55 -0.75
C ASP A 158 -10.44 -16.23 -2.12
N ALA A 159 -9.35 -15.93 -2.84
CA ALA A 159 -9.03 -16.60 -4.11
C ALA A 159 -8.83 -18.12 -3.94
N VAL A 160 -8.21 -18.55 -2.83
CA VAL A 160 -8.07 -19.98 -2.50
C VAL A 160 -9.41 -20.63 -2.21
N GLN A 161 -10.28 -19.96 -1.44
CA GLN A 161 -11.62 -20.46 -1.13
C GLN A 161 -12.49 -20.59 -2.38
N ASN A 162 -12.35 -19.66 -3.33
CA ASN A 162 -13.05 -19.68 -4.62
C ASN A 162 -12.45 -20.67 -5.63
N GLY A 163 -11.28 -21.26 -5.34
CA GLY A 163 -10.60 -22.22 -6.21
C GLY A 163 -9.77 -21.59 -7.34
N ASP A 164 -9.59 -20.27 -7.33
CA ASP A 164 -8.78 -19.54 -8.31
C ASP A 164 -7.27 -19.71 -8.06
N LEU A 165 -6.90 -20.04 -6.82
CA LEU A 165 -5.51 -20.13 -6.38
C LEU A 165 -5.28 -21.39 -5.54
N SER A 166 -4.18 -22.10 -5.78
CA SER A 166 -3.80 -23.26 -4.97
C SER A 166 -3.39 -22.84 -3.56
N LEU A 167 -3.61 -23.69 -2.56
CA LEU A 167 -3.08 -23.49 -1.20
C LEU A 167 -1.54 -23.39 -1.23
N PHE A 168 -1.01 -22.25 -0.80
CA PHE A 168 0.42 -22.04 -0.54
C PHE A 168 0.63 -21.17 0.70
N GLU A 169 1.81 -21.25 1.32
CA GLU A 169 2.16 -20.43 2.48
C GLU A 169 2.66 -19.06 2.00
N TRP A 170 1.81 -18.04 2.12
CA TRP A 170 2.13 -16.67 1.66
C TRP A 170 3.06 -15.92 2.62
N ALA A 171 3.07 -16.28 3.90
CA ALA A 171 3.99 -15.76 4.90
C ALA A 171 4.51 -16.93 5.75
N PRO A 172 5.83 -17.23 5.71
CA PRO A 172 6.38 -18.32 6.50
C PRO A 172 6.24 -18.02 7.99
N ARG A 173 5.90 -19.04 8.78
CA ARG A 173 5.90 -18.93 10.24
C ARG A 173 7.30 -18.58 10.75
N GLN A 174 7.45 -17.36 11.29
CA GLN A 174 8.73 -16.88 11.80
C GLN A 174 9.07 -17.45 13.20
N ILE A 175 8.05 -17.74 14.01
CA ILE A 175 8.22 -18.25 15.38
C ILE A 175 7.24 -19.40 15.62
N LEU A 176 7.73 -20.49 16.20
CA LEU A 176 6.91 -21.66 16.58
C LEU A 176 7.11 -21.98 18.07
N ILE A 177 6.06 -21.79 18.87
CA ILE A 177 6.07 -22.13 20.29
C ILE A 177 5.73 -23.62 20.45
N ARG A 178 6.56 -24.35 21.22
CA ARG A 178 6.35 -25.77 21.53
C ARG A 178 6.39 -25.99 23.04
N CYS A 179 5.64 -26.97 23.52
CA CYS A 179 5.72 -27.38 24.91
C CYS A 179 7.07 -28.07 25.18
N ASN A 180 7.83 -27.61 26.19
CA ASN A 180 9.11 -28.24 26.57
C ASN A 180 8.99 -29.72 26.99
N TYR A 181 7.80 -30.16 27.40
CA TYR A 181 7.60 -31.51 27.92
C TYR A 181 7.13 -32.52 26.87
N CYS A 182 6.14 -32.15 26.05
CA CYS A 182 5.58 -33.06 25.04
C CYS A 182 6.04 -32.70 23.62
N SER A 183 6.80 -31.62 23.44
CA SER A 183 7.32 -31.10 22.16
C SER A 183 6.26 -30.78 21.10
N LYS A 184 4.97 -30.97 21.39
CA LYS A 184 3.87 -30.62 20.50
C LYS A 184 3.81 -29.09 20.34
N PRO A 185 3.61 -28.59 19.11
CA PRO A 185 3.43 -27.17 18.87
C PRO A 185 2.14 -26.68 19.53
N MET A 186 2.19 -25.45 20.04
CA MET A 186 1.01 -24.75 20.51
C MET A 186 0.28 -24.23 19.27
N ASN A 187 -0.63 -25.03 18.72
CA ASN A 187 -1.49 -24.60 17.63
C ASN A 187 -2.67 -23.83 18.22
N HIS A 188 -3.08 -22.73 17.58
CA HIS A 188 -4.38 -22.11 17.87
C HIS A 188 -5.46 -23.17 17.67
N VAL A 189 -6.14 -23.52 18.75
CA VAL A 189 -7.38 -24.30 18.66
C VAL A 189 -8.44 -23.29 18.21
N LEU A 190 -8.86 -23.36 16.95
CA LEU A 190 -10.02 -22.63 16.40
C LEU A 190 -11.37 -23.16 16.94
N ASP A 191 -11.36 -23.91 18.05
CA ASP A 191 -12.57 -24.45 18.66
C ASP A 191 -12.86 -23.73 19.97
N GLY A 192 -13.92 -22.92 19.92
CA GLY A 192 -14.91 -22.81 20.99
C GLY A 192 -14.45 -22.15 22.29
N VAL A 193 -14.89 -20.90 22.46
CA VAL A 193 -15.28 -20.26 23.72
C VAL A 193 -14.94 -21.07 24.99
N GLN A 194 -13.71 -20.98 25.47
CA GLN A 194 -13.43 -21.24 26.87
C GLN A 194 -13.38 -19.90 27.59
N LYS A 195 -14.47 -19.59 28.32
CA LYS A 195 -14.51 -18.47 29.27
C LYS A 195 -13.54 -18.78 30.41
N GLY A 196 -12.30 -18.31 30.29
CA GLY A 196 -11.28 -18.36 31.33
C GLY A 196 -9.86 -18.48 30.78
N ARG A 197 -8.89 -17.91 31.50
CA ARG A 197 -7.46 -18.06 31.17
C ARG A 197 -7.04 -19.52 31.39
N PRO A 198 -6.70 -20.31 30.36
CA PRO A 198 -6.22 -21.67 30.56
C PRO A 198 -4.91 -21.62 31.36
N THR A 199 -4.80 -22.43 32.40
CA THR A 199 -3.57 -22.53 33.21
C THR A 199 -2.72 -23.75 32.84
N VAL A 200 -3.26 -24.63 31.98
CA VAL A 200 -2.65 -25.90 31.58
C VAL A 200 -2.64 -26.07 30.06
N TYR A 201 -1.67 -26.82 29.56
CA TYR A 201 -1.47 -27.10 28.15
C TYR A 201 -2.46 -28.15 27.64
N PRO A 202 -3.19 -27.90 26.54
CA PRO A 202 -4.27 -28.80 26.09
C PRO A 202 -3.86 -30.24 25.80
N HIS A 203 -2.64 -30.48 25.32
CA HIS A 203 -2.23 -31.82 24.89
C HIS A 203 -1.55 -32.67 25.97
N CYS A 204 -1.09 -32.07 27.07
CA CYS A 204 -0.36 -32.80 28.12
C CYS A 204 -0.72 -32.38 29.55
N SER A 205 -1.66 -31.45 29.70
CA SER A 205 -2.21 -30.94 30.96
C SER A 205 -1.18 -30.37 31.94
N ARG A 206 0.05 -30.09 31.48
CA ARG A 206 1.08 -29.42 32.29
C ARG A 206 0.86 -27.92 32.32
N ALA A 207 1.33 -27.26 33.38
CA ALA A 207 1.20 -25.81 33.52
C ALA A 207 1.75 -25.08 32.28
N LEU A 208 1.03 -24.05 31.83
CA LEU A 208 1.51 -23.12 30.81
C LEU A 208 2.69 -22.29 31.35
N LEU A 209 3.41 -21.62 30.44
CA LEU A 209 4.50 -20.72 30.80
C LEU A 209 4.00 -19.69 31.84
N ARG A 210 4.83 -19.42 32.84
CA ARG A 210 4.61 -18.41 33.87
C ARG A 210 5.63 -17.30 33.73
N CYS A 211 5.28 -16.11 34.18
CA CYS A 211 6.23 -15.02 34.30
C CYS A 211 7.26 -15.35 35.38
N SER A 212 8.56 -15.25 35.08
CA SER A 212 9.63 -15.48 36.07
C SER A 212 9.59 -14.51 37.25
N VAL A 213 9.06 -13.30 37.06
CA VAL A 213 8.95 -12.29 38.13
C VAL A 213 7.69 -12.50 38.98
N ARG A 214 6.49 -12.48 38.37
CA ARG A 214 5.22 -12.56 39.12
C ARG A 214 4.64 -13.98 39.28
N LEU A 215 5.24 -14.99 38.65
CA LEU A 215 4.83 -16.40 38.66
C LEU A 215 3.41 -16.70 38.15
N MET A 216 2.70 -15.70 37.61
CA MET A 216 1.40 -15.89 36.96
C MET A 216 1.58 -16.42 35.54
N THR A 217 0.61 -17.22 35.09
CA THR A 217 0.57 -17.74 33.71
C THR A 217 0.63 -16.60 32.69
N LEU A 218 1.51 -16.75 31.70
CA LEU A 218 1.59 -15.87 30.53
C LEU A 218 0.41 -16.19 29.61
N SER A 219 -0.45 -15.20 29.37
CA SER A 219 -1.57 -15.33 28.44
C SER A 219 -1.06 -15.21 27.01
N ILE A 220 -0.80 -16.35 26.35
CA ILE A 220 -0.40 -16.43 24.93
C ILE A 220 -1.62 -16.67 24.03
N VAL A 221 -2.81 -16.89 24.61
CA VAL A 221 -4.05 -17.20 23.89
C VAL A 221 -4.80 -15.90 23.55
N PRO A 222 -5.30 -15.74 22.31
CA PRO A 222 -6.06 -14.56 21.90
C PRO A 222 -7.32 -14.39 22.73
N ASP A 223 -7.60 -13.14 23.10
CA ASP A 223 -8.84 -12.71 23.71
C ASP A 223 -9.76 -12.22 22.59
N GLY A 224 -10.73 -13.03 22.19
CA GLY A 224 -11.63 -12.73 21.06
C GLY A 224 -12.49 -11.48 21.28
N THR A 225 -12.71 -11.08 22.54
CA THR A 225 -13.37 -9.82 22.89
C THR A 225 -12.49 -8.62 22.56
N ARG A 226 -11.18 -8.76 22.78
CA ARG A 226 -10.17 -7.71 22.54
C ARG A 226 -9.83 -7.54 21.06
N GLU A 227 -9.75 -8.64 20.30
CA GLU A 227 -9.55 -8.60 18.84
C GLU A 227 -10.70 -7.87 18.13
N ALA A 228 -11.93 -8.04 18.61
CA ALA A 228 -13.10 -7.33 18.10
C ALA A 228 -13.06 -5.81 18.41
N GLU A 229 -12.63 -5.42 19.62
CA GLU A 229 -12.48 -4.02 20.00
C GLU A 229 -11.37 -3.31 19.19
N LEU A 230 -10.22 -3.97 18.97
CA LEU A 230 -9.14 -3.46 18.12
C LEU A 230 -9.59 -3.29 16.67
N SER A 231 -10.32 -4.26 16.13
CA SER A 231 -10.84 -4.22 14.74
C SER A 231 -11.85 -3.08 14.50
N HIS A 232 -12.71 -2.79 15.48
CA HIS A 232 -13.66 -1.67 15.38
C HIS A 232 -13.02 -0.29 15.50
N SER A 233 -11.90 -0.17 16.22
CA SER A 233 -11.15 1.10 16.30
C SER A 233 -10.36 1.42 15.02
N HIS A 234 -9.86 0.38 14.32
CA HIS A 234 -9.04 0.51 13.11
C HIS A 234 -9.88 0.96 11.89
N THR A 235 -11.02 0.32 11.67
CA THR A 235 -11.86 0.52 10.48
C THR A 235 -12.44 1.92 10.34
N ALA A 236 -12.88 2.54 11.45
CA ALA A 236 -13.40 3.91 11.42
C ALA A 236 -12.30 4.97 11.22
N TYR A 237 -11.05 4.66 11.60
CA TYR A 237 -9.91 5.57 11.48
C TYR A 237 -9.30 5.56 10.08
N GLN A 238 -9.24 4.38 9.44
CA GLN A 238 -8.67 4.19 8.10
C GLN A 238 -9.42 4.93 6.99
N ASP A 239 -10.77 4.93 7.02
CA ASP A 239 -11.59 5.53 5.96
C ASP A 239 -11.50 7.07 5.91
N GLU A 240 -11.45 7.75 7.05
CA GLU A 240 -11.34 9.21 7.11
C GLU A 240 -9.91 9.68 6.79
N MET A 241 -8.91 8.92 7.23
CA MET A 241 -7.48 9.15 6.99
C MET A 241 -7.08 8.95 5.52
N HIS A 242 -7.52 7.87 4.87
CA HIS A 242 -7.17 7.56 3.48
C HIS A 242 -7.70 8.62 2.51
N ASN A 243 -8.92 9.12 2.76
CA ASN A 243 -9.53 10.19 1.98
C ASN A 243 -8.77 11.52 2.15
N LEU A 244 -8.36 11.88 3.38
CA LEU A 244 -7.67 13.13 3.68
C LEU A 244 -6.23 13.15 3.12
N VAL A 245 -5.51 12.03 3.24
CA VAL A 245 -4.13 11.88 2.74
C VAL A 245 -4.10 11.82 1.21
N SER A 246 -5.03 11.10 0.58
CA SER A 246 -5.14 11.04 -0.89
C SER A 246 -5.43 12.42 -1.49
N CYS A 247 -6.32 13.21 -0.88
CA CYS A 247 -6.58 14.58 -1.33
C CYS A 247 -5.36 15.50 -1.17
N THR A 248 -4.60 15.33 -0.09
CA THR A 248 -3.44 16.17 0.22
C THR A 248 -2.23 15.80 -0.64
N LEU A 249 -1.99 14.51 -0.91
CA LEU A 249 -0.96 14.05 -1.85
C LEU A 249 -1.30 14.46 -3.29
N ALA A 250 -2.56 14.33 -3.71
CA ALA A 250 -3.01 14.82 -5.02
C ALA A 250 -2.80 16.33 -5.20
N ALA A 251 -2.93 17.12 -4.11
CA ALA A 251 -2.67 18.55 -4.11
C ALA A 251 -1.17 18.92 -4.06
N LEU A 252 -0.31 18.03 -3.57
CA LEU A 252 1.14 18.25 -3.37
C LEU A 252 2.01 17.67 -4.49
N ILE A 253 1.50 16.71 -5.28
CA ILE A 253 2.15 16.23 -6.50
C ILE A 253 2.07 17.36 -7.53
N PRO A 254 3.19 18.03 -7.90
CA PRO A 254 3.14 19.09 -8.88
C PRO A 254 2.82 18.47 -10.24
N SER A 255 1.74 18.90 -10.87
CA SER A 255 1.66 18.86 -12.33
C SER A 255 2.81 19.74 -12.86
N ALA A 256 3.92 19.09 -13.20
CA ALA A 256 5.12 19.67 -13.80
C ALA A 256 5.78 20.84 -13.03
N GLY A 257 6.71 20.53 -12.12
CA GLY A 257 7.91 21.34 -11.89
C GLY A 257 7.81 22.68 -11.16
N GLY A 258 6.68 23.06 -10.57
CA GLY A 258 6.53 24.31 -9.80
C GLY A 258 6.80 24.17 -8.30
N THR A 259 7.40 25.19 -7.67
CA THR A 259 7.40 25.33 -6.20
C THR A 259 5.98 25.53 -5.68
N PRO A 260 5.57 24.85 -4.59
CA PRO A 260 4.21 24.93 -4.06
C PRO A 260 3.86 26.36 -3.60
N SER A 261 2.63 26.81 -3.90
CA SER A 261 2.16 28.16 -3.56
C SER A 261 2.10 28.39 -2.05
N ASN A 262 2.20 29.65 -1.61
CA ASN A 262 2.10 30.02 -0.19
C ASN A 262 0.77 29.57 0.44
N GLU A 263 -0.31 29.53 -0.35
CA GLU A 263 -1.64 29.07 0.06
C GLU A 263 -1.67 27.56 0.34
N LEU A 264 -0.94 26.77 -0.45
CA LEU A 264 -0.80 25.33 -0.25
C LEU A 264 -0.03 25.03 1.04
N ARG A 265 1.05 25.78 1.32
CA ARG A 265 1.79 25.66 2.58
C ARG A 265 0.94 25.99 3.81
N ASP A 266 0.11 27.03 3.73
CA ASP A 266 -0.79 27.40 4.82
C ASP A 266 -1.95 26.40 4.99
N HIS A 267 -2.42 25.80 3.89
CA HIS A 267 -3.36 24.68 3.93
C HIS A 267 -2.74 23.46 4.62
N THR A 268 -1.54 23.05 4.22
CA THR A 268 -0.82 21.92 4.83
C THR A 268 -0.57 22.15 6.31
N LYS A 269 -0.16 23.37 6.72
CA LYS A 269 -0.04 23.73 8.15
C LYS A 269 -1.35 23.54 8.92
N ARG A 270 -2.50 23.94 8.37
CA ARG A 270 -3.82 23.76 9.02
C ARG A 270 -4.27 22.30 9.10
N VAL A 271 -3.83 21.45 8.18
CA VAL A 271 -4.12 20.01 8.17
C VAL A 271 -3.21 19.27 9.15
N ILE A 272 -1.92 19.61 9.23
CA ILE A 272 -0.96 19.02 10.18
C ILE A 272 -1.45 19.12 11.62
N VAL A 273 -1.97 20.28 12.06
CA VAL A 273 -2.51 20.43 13.42
C VAL A 273 -3.79 19.62 13.69
N ARG A 274 -4.52 19.22 12.64
CA ARG A 274 -5.75 18.41 12.75
C ARG A 274 -5.48 16.92 12.70
N LEU A 275 -4.34 16.50 12.16
CA LEU A 275 -3.93 15.12 12.16
C LEU A 275 -3.59 14.70 13.59
N ARG A 276 -4.20 13.60 14.03
CA ARG A 276 -3.87 12.95 15.30
C ARG A 276 -2.75 11.92 15.13
N ASP A 277 -2.51 11.46 13.91
CA ASP A 277 -1.45 10.52 13.61
C ASP A 277 -0.08 11.21 13.58
N PRO A 278 0.86 10.83 14.47
CA PRO A 278 2.18 11.46 14.53
C PRO A 278 3.05 11.13 13.32
N TYR A 279 2.86 10.00 12.63
CA TYR A 279 3.65 9.65 11.45
C TYR A 279 3.27 10.49 10.25
N PHE A 280 1.97 10.70 10.03
CA PHE A 280 1.49 11.54 8.94
C PHE A 280 1.82 13.01 9.16
N ARG A 281 1.81 13.48 10.41
CA ARG A 281 2.29 14.83 10.75
C ARG A 281 3.75 15.01 10.36
N VAL A 282 4.61 14.07 10.74
CA VAL A 282 6.04 14.09 10.38
C VAL A 282 6.26 14.04 8.86
N MET A 283 5.51 13.20 8.14
CA MET A 283 5.60 13.10 6.69
C MET A 283 5.18 14.40 5.98
N LEU A 284 4.08 15.04 6.42
CA LEU A 284 3.61 16.30 5.86
C LEU A 284 4.47 17.49 6.25
N ILE A 285 5.01 17.52 7.47
CA ILE A 285 6.02 18.51 7.88
C ILE A 285 7.23 18.38 6.95
N LYS A 286 7.75 17.17 6.73
CA LYS A 286 8.90 16.95 5.85
C LYS A 286 8.64 17.38 4.40
N LEU A 287 7.47 17.06 3.86
CA LEU A 287 7.08 17.45 2.51
C LEU A 287 6.86 18.95 2.36
N ALA A 288 6.36 19.64 3.41
CA ALA A 288 6.06 21.06 3.39
C ALA A 288 7.26 21.97 3.72
N SER A 289 8.11 21.58 4.68
CA SER A 289 9.21 22.41 5.19
C SER A 289 10.58 22.04 4.60
N LYS A 290 10.74 20.80 4.11
CA LYS A 290 12.04 20.17 3.79
C LYS A 290 13.04 20.15 4.96
N ASP A 291 12.68 20.62 6.15
CA ASP A 291 13.53 20.76 7.33
C ASP A 291 13.22 19.66 8.36
N TRP A 292 14.26 19.02 8.89
CA TRP A 292 14.16 17.93 9.87
C TRP A 292 14.11 18.44 11.32
N SER A 293 14.40 19.73 11.54
CA SER A 293 14.52 20.32 12.87
C SER A 293 13.19 20.31 13.65
N GLU A 294 12.07 20.57 12.96
CA GLU A 294 10.72 20.57 13.55
C GLU A 294 10.19 19.16 13.87
N VAL A 295 10.75 18.11 13.24
CA VAL A 295 10.36 16.70 13.44
C VAL A 295 10.93 16.14 14.74
N LEU A 296 12.06 16.68 15.22
CA LEU A 296 12.74 16.19 16.41
C LEU A 296 12.16 16.73 17.71
N GLU A 297 11.32 17.77 17.66
CA GLU A 297 10.66 18.38 18.82
C GLU A 297 9.23 17.87 19.07
N GLU A 298 8.73 16.93 18.27
CA GLU A 298 7.35 16.44 18.37
C GLU A 298 7.22 15.30 19.41
N GLU A 299 6.72 15.63 20.61
CA GLU A 299 6.63 14.73 21.79
C GLU A 299 5.62 13.57 21.68
N LEU A 300 4.81 13.50 20.61
CA LEU A 300 3.66 12.57 20.51
C LEU A 300 3.98 11.29 19.74
N PHE A 301 5.04 10.57 20.09
CA PHE A 301 5.29 9.20 19.59
C PHE A 301 4.98 8.17 20.69
N PRO A 302 3.71 7.79 20.93
CA PRO A 302 3.34 6.88 22.02
C PRO A 302 3.39 5.43 21.53
N LEU A 303 4.46 5.04 20.82
CA LEU A 303 4.65 3.63 20.46
C LEU A 303 5.07 2.75 21.65
N ARG A 304 5.64 3.38 22.68
CA ARG A 304 6.48 2.65 23.65
C ARG A 304 5.70 2.04 24.81
N GLU A 305 4.64 2.68 25.31
CA GLU A 305 4.02 2.24 26.56
C GLU A 305 3.00 1.10 26.36
N HIS A 306 2.08 1.21 25.40
CA HIS A 306 0.99 0.23 25.28
C HIS A 306 1.40 -1.14 24.72
N THR A 307 2.48 -1.23 23.94
CA THR A 307 2.93 -2.50 23.33
C THR A 307 3.81 -3.34 24.25
N ILE A 308 4.53 -2.70 25.18
CA ILE A 308 5.44 -3.37 26.10
C ILE A 308 4.66 -4.14 27.19
N ASP A 309 3.55 -3.58 27.68
CA ASP A 309 2.75 -4.21 28.74
C ASP A 309 2.20 -5.59 28.35
N GLU A 310 1.97 -5.79 27.04
CA GLU A 310 1.44 -7.04 26.48
C GLU A 310 2.52 -7.97 25.92
N ALA A 311 3.75 -7.49 25.74
CA ALA A 311 4.82 -8.27 25.16
C ALA A 311 5.31 -9.37 26.12
N ILE A 312 5.65 -10.54 25.57
CA ILE A 312 6.32 -11.62 26.31
C ILE A 312 7.77 -11.67 25.87
N VAL A 313 8.68 -11.60 26.83
CA VAL A 313 10.12 -11.78 26.61
C VAL A 313 10.54 -13.13 27.14
N ILE A 314 11.51 -13.76 26.46
CA ILE A 314 12.04 -15.08 26.82
C ILE A 314 13.55 -14.97 26.96
N CYS A 315 14.09 -15.40 28.10
CA CYS A 315 15.53 -15.47 28.30
C CYS A 315 16.12 -16.54 27.37
N GLN A 316 17.12 -16.17 26.56
CA GLN A 316 17.73 -17.10 25.61
C GLN A 316 18.52 -18.23 26.32
N THR A 317 19.02 -17.99 27.54
CA THR A 317 19.79 -18.95 28.33
C THR A 317 18.88 -19.98 29.01
N CYS A 318 17.97 -19.55 29.88
CA CYS A 318 17.13 -20.47 30.67
C CYS A 318 15.78 -20.79 30.04
N ARG A 319 15.39 -20.09 28.96
CA ARG A 319 14.11 -20.25 28.24
C ARG A 319 12.85 -20.00 29.08
N HIS A 320 12.99 -19.37 30.24
CA HIS A 320 11.85 -18.86 31.01
C HIS A 320 11.39 -17.53 30.42
N GLY A 321 10.08 -17.29 30.46
CA GLY A 321 9.47 -16.08 29.95
C GLY A 321 8.98 -15.13 31.04
N GLY A 322 8.70 -13.89 30.66
CA GLY A 322 8.07 -12.87 31.50
C GLY A 322 7.24 -11.90 30.66
N HIS A 323 6.33 -11.16 31.29
CA HIS A 323 5.77 -9.99 30.62
C HIS A 323 6.88 -8.93 30.53
N ALA A 324 6.99 -8.23 29.40
CA ALA A 324 8.11 -7.34 29.15
C ALA A 324 8.16 -6.21 30.20
N SER A 325 7.02 -5.66 30.62
CA SER A 325 6.96 -4.66 31.71
C SER A 325 7.65 -5.13 32.99
N HIS A 326 7.21 -6.24 33.59
CA HIS A 326 7.84 -6.76 34.82
C HIS A 326 9.33 -7.12 34.66
N ILE A 327 9.75 -7.50 33.46
CA ILE A 327 11.15 -7.83 33.18
C ILE A 327 11.98 -6.55 33.02
N LEU A 328 11.43 -5.52 32.37
CA LEU A 328 12.06 -4.21 32.28
C LEU A 328 12.20 -3.59 33.67
N ASP A 329 11.17 -3.63 34.50
CA ASP A 329 11.20 -3.14 35.90
C ASP A 329 12.23 -3.91 36.75
N TRP A 330 12.47 -5.19 36.44
CA TRP A 330 13.52 -5.96 37.11
C TRP A 330 14.91 -5.45 36.73
N PHE A 331 15.16 -5.22 35.45
CA PHE A 331 16.48 -4.80 34.96
C PHE A 331 16.75 -3.31 35.14
N PHE A 332 15.73 -2.46 35.12
CA PHE A 332 15.84 -1.00 35.12
C PHE A 332 14.93 -0.36 36.17
N ASP A 333 15.40 0.69 36.83
CA ASP A 333 14.58 1.53 37.71
C ASP A 333 13.85 2.64 36.93
N GLU A 334 13.08 3.47 37.65
CA GLU A 334 12.31 4.58 37.08
C GLU A 334 13.17 5.60 36.32
N ASP A 335 14.46 5.73 36.66
CA ASP A 335 15.42 6.61 35.99
C ASP A 335 16.13 5.92 34.80
N SER A 336 15.68 4.73 34.41
CA SER A 336 16.31 3.85 33.42
C SER A 336 17.75 3.45 33.77
N ALA A 337 18.15 3.59 35.03
CA ALA A 337 19.41 3.07 35.53
C ALA A 337 19.25 1.57 35.81
N ARG A 338 20.33 0.81 35.61
CA ARG A 338 20.29 -0.64 35.71
C ARG A 338 20.21 -1.09 37.17
N SER A 339 19.07 -1.63 37.57
CA SER A 339 18.79 -2.17 38.91
C SER A 339 19.43 -3.54 39.13
N HIS A 340 19.21 -4.47 38.20
CA HIS A 340 19.71 -5.84 38.32
C HIS A 340 20.61 -6.24 37.16
N GLY A 341 21.65 -7.01 37.50
CA GLY A 341 22.66 -7.48 36.56
C GLY A 341 22.33 -8.81 35.87
N MET A 342 21.33 -9.53 36.37
CA MET A 342 21.14 -10.96 36.12
C MET A 342 19.66 -11.33 35.98
N CYS A 343 19.40 -12.45 35.30
CA CYS A 343 18.07 -13.01 35.12
C CYS A 343 17.38 -13.28 36.48
N PRO A 344 16.05 -13.04 36.60
CA PRO A 344 15.29 -13.34 37.82
C PRO A 344 15.10 -14.84 38.09
N VAL A 345 15.64 -15.72 37.25
CA VAL A 345 15.58 -17.18 37.42
C VAL A 345 16.82 -17.65 38.15
N GLU A 346 16.61 -18.46 39.20
CA GLU A 346 17.70 -19.09 39.95
C GLU A 346 18.71 -19.80 39.02
N ASP A 347 20.00 -19.63 39.32
CA ASP A 347 21.13 -20.19 38.58
C ASP A 347 21.20 -19.83 37.09
N CYS A 348 20.60 -18.70 36.68
CA CYS A 348 20.69 -18.19 35.31
C CYS A 348 21.55 -16.92 35.23
N ASP A 349 22.75 -17.04 34.69
CA ASP A 349 23.65 -15.91 34.40
C ASP A 349 23.29 -15.16 33.10
N GLY A 350 22.09 -15.42 32.56
CA GLY A 350 21.57 -14.76 31.36
C GLY A 350 21.31 -13.28 31.60
N LEU A 351 21.64 -12.47 30.60
CA LEU A 351 21.48 -11.02 30.55
C LEU A 351 20.18 -10.65 29.83
#